data_AF-A0A2V7B2K8-F1
#
_entry.id   AF-A0A2V7B2K8-F1
#
_cell.length_a   1.000
_cell.length_b   1.000
_cell.length_c   1.000
_cell.angle_alpha   90.00
_cell.angle_beta   90.00
_cell.angle_gamma   90.00
#
_symmetry.space_group_name_H-M   'P 1'
#
loop_
_entity.id
_entity.type
_entity.pdbx_description
1 polymer ?
#
loop_
_entity_poly.entity_id
_entity_poly.type
_entity_poly.pdbx_seq_one_letter_code
_entity_poly.pdbx_strand_id
1 'polypeptide(L)'
;MHADTTKIWTPSEVRVSVGKIIVESLGVDEAMVTDDAALVRDLGAESIDFLDMSFKCQQTFGVDLPVRLIQDRRIEWRDLGVLAKVIQARYGVAVAPEELRTVAPATAGAILDHLAAKHGVRRADGDEGDVVRALAERMLADLDSTPLDLSGLTVDRFAGYLRESLHAPAAIEAVMGRFTVRAVSDYIVNRLASAARLAPGA
;
A
#
# COMPACT_ATOMS: atom_id res chain seq x y z
N MET A 1 5.41 -22.22 17.86
CA MET A 1 4.37 -22.11 18.91
C MET A 1 3.04 -21.89 18.20
N HIS A 2 1.90 -21.97 18.89
CA HIS A 2 0.63 -21.50 18.35
C HIS A 2 0.23 -20.28 19.17
N ALA A 3 -0.32 -19.25 18.52
CA ALA A 3 -0.78 -18.06 19.24
C ALA A 3 -1.83 -18.46 20.27
N ASP A 4 -1.72 -17.90 21.47
CA ASP A 4 -2.78 -18.00 22.45
C ASP A 4 -3.95 -17.12 21.99
N THR A 5 -4.95 -17.78 21.39
CA THR A 5 -6.16 -17.12 20.91
C THR A 5 -7.13 -16.75 22.02
N THR A 6 -6.87 -17.18 23.26
CA THR A 6 -7.70 -16.88 24.43
C THR A 6 -7.25 -15.63 25.19
N LYS A 7 -6.00 -15.19 24.98
CA LYS A 7 -5.49 -13.95 25.56
C LYS A 7 -6.30 -12.74 25.06
N ILE A 8 -6.78 -11.94 26.02
CA ILE A 8 -7.30 -10.60 25.78
C ILE A 8 -6.14 -9.61 25.93
N TRP A 9 -5.95 -8.76 24.93
CA TRP A 9 -4.87 -7.79 24.87
C TRP A 9 -5.34 -6.38 25.23
N THR A 10 -4.48 -5.59 25.84
CA THR A 10 -4.64 -4.14 25.90
C THR A 10 -3.89 -3.45 24.75
N PRO A 11 -4.31 -2.26 24.29
CA PRO A 11 -3.59 -1.52 23.25
C PRO A 11 -2.12 -1.22 23.59
N SER A 12 -1.81 -1.00 24.86
CA SER A 12 -0.43 -0.79 25.34
C SER A 12 0.41 -2.07 25.25
N GLU A 13 -0.13 -3.23 25.64
CA GLU A 13 0.57 -4.51 25.47
C GLU A 13 0.83 -4.81 24.00
N VAL A 14 -0.13 -4.52 23.10
CA VAL A 14 0.07 -4.70 21.66
C VAL A 14 1.23 -3.84 21.18
N ARG A 15 1.27 -2.55 21.50
CA ARG A 15 2.35 -1.64 21.10
C ARG A 15 3.72 -2.11 21.60
N VAL A 16 3.82 -2.52 22.87
CA VAL A 16 5.07 -3.05 23.44
C VAL A 16 5.52 -4.33 22.73
N SER A 17 4.59 -5.25 22.46
CA SER A 17 4.91 -6.50 21.76
C SER A 17 5.29 -6.26 20.29
N VAL A 18 4.64 -5.32 19.60
CA VAL A 18 4.98 -4.93 18.23
C VAL A 18 6.38 -4.32 18.17
N GLY A 19 6.72 -3.43 19.10
CA GLY A 19 8.06 -2.83 19.17
C GLY A 19 9.15 -3.89 19.28
N LYS A 20 8.96 -4.89 20.17
CA LYS A 20 9.89 -6.02 20.32
C LYS A 20 10.02 -6.85 19.04
N ILE A 21 8.90 -7.16 18.39
CA ILE A 21 8.92 -7.89 17.11
C ILE A 21 9.74 -7.13 16.07
N ILE A 22 9.58 -5.80 15.97
CA ILE A 22 10.33 -4.97 15.03
C ILE A 22 11.82 -4.97 15.36
N VAL A 23 12.21 -4.73 16.62
CA VAL A 23 13.61 -4.78 17.08
C VAL A 23 14.26 -6.10 16.69
N GLU A 24 13.60 -7.22 16.99
CA GLU A 24 14.15 -8.54 16.72
C GLU A 24 14.18 -8.90 15.22
N SER A 25 13.17 -8.49 14.46
CA SER A 25 13.07 -8.82 13.02
C SER A 25 14.02 -8.00 12.18
N LEU A 26 14.22 -6.72 12.51
CA LEU A 26 15.07 -5.82 11.73
C LEU A 26 16.49 -5.70 12.31
N GLY A 27 16.73 -6.16 13.53
CA GLY A 27 18.03 -6.03 14.20
C GLY A 27 18.41 -4.57 14.52
N VAL A 28 17.41 -3.71 14.75
CA VAL A 28 17.59 -2.28 15.04
C VAL A 28 17.58 -2.00 16.56
N ASP A 29 18.10 -0.84 16.96
CA ASP A 29 18.04 -0.39 18.34
C ASP A 29 16.59 -0.08 18.77
N GLU A 30 16.19 -0.48 19.98
CA GLU A 30 14.87 -0.19 20.56
C GLU A 30 14.57 1.32 20.57
N ALA A 31 15.58 2.17 20.76
CA ALA A 31 15.44 3.63 20.73
C ALA A 31 15.03 4.18 19.35
N MET A 32 15.28 3.44 18.27
CA MET A 32 14.85 3.82 16.91
C MET A 32 13.38 3.50 16.65
N VAL A 33 12.80 2.55 17.39
CA VAL A 33 11.43 2.05 17.19
C VAL A 33 10.42 3.00 17.86
N THR A 34 10.24 4.15 17.22
CA THR A 34 9.23 5.15 17.60
C THR A 34 7.95 4.96 16.78
N ASP A 35 6.80 5.35 17.34
CA ASP A 35 5.50 5.23 16.66
C ASP A 35 5.49 5.75 15.21
N ASP A 36 6.18 6.86 14.96
CA ASP A 36 6.18 7.54 13.66
C ASP A 36 7.30 7.08 12.72
N ALA A 37 8.19 6.19 13.17
CA ALA A 37 9.26 5.65 12.33
C ALA A 37 8.67 4.82 11.18
N ALA A 38 9.02 5.19 9.95
CA ALA A 38 8.67 4.42 8.76
C ALA A 38 9.58 3.20 8.66
N LEU A 39 8.98 2.01 8.56
CA LEU A 39 9.71 0.73 8.58
C LEU A 39 10.80 0.67 7.49
N VAL A 40 10.49 1.12 6.28
CA VAL A 40 11.46 1.09 5.16
C VAL A 40 12.46 2.23 5.25
N ARG A 41 11.99 3.49 5.32
CA ARG A 41 12.84 4.68 5.20
C ARG A 41 13.72 4.89 6.43
N ASP A 42 13.15 4.72 7.63
CA ASP A 42 13.81 5.10 8.88
C ASP A 42 14.46 3.90 9.58
N LEU A 43 13.87 2.70 9.46
CA LEU A 43 14.37 1.47 10.09
C LEU A 43 15.07 0.50 9.13
N GLY A 44 15.06 0.78 7.82
CA GLY A 44 15.78 -0.02 6.83
C GLY A 44 15.15 -1.38 6.51
N ALA A 45 13.86 -1.57 6.77
CA ALA A 45 13.18 -2.85 6.54
C ALA A 45 13.23 -3.29 5.07
N GLU A 46 13.70 -4.52 4.86
CA GLU A 46 13.74 -5.22 3.59
C GLU A 46 12.59 -6.22 3.42
N SER A 47 12.49 -6.82 2.23
CA SER A 47 11.41 -7.76 1.90
C SER A 47 11.36 -8.99 2.82
N ILE A 48 12.52 -9.43 3.33
CA ILE A 48 12.62 -10.58 4.25
C ILE A 48 12.16 -10.23 5.66
N ASP A 49 12.43 -9.02 6.13
CA ASP A 49 12.06 -8.56 7.46
C ASP A 49 10.54 -8.51 7.61
N PHE A 50 9.83 -8.11 6.56
CA PHE A 50 8.37 -8.16 6.52
C PHE A 50 7.80 -9.57 6.67
N LEU A 51 8.47 -10.59 6.11
CA LEU A 51 8.04 -11.98 6.25
C LEU A 51 8.25 -12.47 7.67
N ASP A 52 9.40 -12.15 8.28
CA ASP A 52 9.68 -12.50 9.68
C ASP A 52 8.72 -11.79 10.65
N MET A 53 8.50 -10.49 10.47
CA MET A 53 7.53 -9.72 11.25
C MET A 53 6.12 -10.32 11.14
N SER A 54 5.68 -10.65 9.92
CA SER A 54 4.36 -11.27 9.71
C SER A 54 4.27 -12.62 10.43
N PHE A 55 5.31 -13.45 10.35
CA PHE A 55 5.36 -14.73 11.05
C PHE A 55 5.30 -14.55 12.57
N LYS A 56 6.08 -13.62 13.14
CA LYS A 56 6.05 -13.33 14.57
C LYS A 56 4.71 -12.75 15.03
N CYS A 57 4.11 -11.85 14.25
CA CYS A 57 2.76 -11.35 14.53
C CYS A 57 1.72 -12.48 14.54
N GLN A 58 1.83 -13.42 13.61
CA GLN A 58 0.95 -14.58 13.58
C GLN A 58 1.19 -15.51 14.78
N GLN A 59 2.43 -15.67 15.22
CA GLN A 59 2.77 -16.46 16.42
C GLN A 59 2.33 -15.80 17.73
N THR A 60 2.43 -14.47 17.83
CA THR A 60 2.14 -13.72 19.06
C THR A 60 0.66 -13.38 19.18
N PHE A 61 0.07 -12.87 18.10
CA PHE A 61 -1.30 -12.33 18.11
C PHE A 61 -2.29 -13.24 17.37
N GLY A 62 -1.83 -14.17 16.52
CA GLY A 62 -2.73 -14.86 15.58
C GLY A 62 -3.29 -13.91 14.52
N VAL A 63 -2.50 -12.89 14.14
CA VAL A 63 -2.82 -11.91 13.11
C VAL A 63 -1.73 -11.95 12.05
N ASP A 64 -2.12 -12.23 10.81
CA ASP A 64 -1.25 -12.13 9.65
C ASP A 64 -1.15 -10.67 9.19
N LEU A 65 0.07 -10.19 8.95
CA LEU A 65 0.28 -8.90 8.30
C LEU A 65 0.17 -9.09 6.78
N PRO A 66 -0.59 -8.24 6.06
CA PRO A 66 -0.82 -8.39 4.62
C PRO A 66 0.38 -7.89 3.79
N VAL A 67 1.60 -8.28 4.16
CA VAL A 67 2.85 -7.86 3.52
C VAL A 67 2.94 -8.32 2.07
N ARG A 68 2.43 -9.52 1.76
CA ARG A 68 2.33 -10.03 0.39
C ARG A 68 1.40 -9.19 -0.47
N LEU A 69 0.25 -8.78 0.07
CA LEU A 69 -0.69 -7.92 -0.64
C LEU A 69 -0.03 -6.58 -1.03
N ILE A 70 0.70 -5.95 -0.10
CA ILE A 70 1.44 -4.69 -0.41
C ILE A 70 2.46 -4.91 -1.54
N GLN A 71 3.18 -6.04 -1.53
CA GLN A 71 4.12 -6.39 -2.59
C GLN A 71 3.43 -6.63 -3.95
N ASP A 72 2.33 -7.37 -3.94
CA ASP A 72 1.54 -7.69 -5.15
C ASP A 72 0.97 -6.41 -5.77
N ARG A 73 0.42 -5.49 -4.94
CA ARG A 73 -0.05 -4.18 -5.41
C ARG A 73 1.06 -3.38 -6.08
N ARG A 74 2.25 -3.36 -5.49
CA ARG A 74 3.40 -2.66 -6.08
C ARG A 74 3.81 -3.22 -7.44
N ILE A 75 3.68 -4.54 -7.65
CA ILE A 75 3.93 -5.17 -8.95
C ILE A 75 2.84 -4.75 -9.94
N GLU A 76 1.56 -4.91 -9.56
CA GLU A 76 0.41 -4.56 -10.40
C GLU A 76 0.43 -3.09 -10.87
N TRP A 77 0.86 -2.18 -9.99
CA TRP A 77 0.99 -0.76 -10.29
C TRP A 77 2.09 -0.48 -11.31
N ARG A 78 3.26 -1.13 -11.17
CA ARG A 78 4.37 -0.99 -12.13
C ARG A 78 4.05 -1.62 -13.48
N ASP A 79 3.25 -2.68 -13.49
CA ASP A 79 2.89 -3.36 -14.73
C ASP A 79 1.79 -2.64 -15.52
N LEU A 80 1.27 -1.52 -15.01
CA LEU A 80 0.14 -0.75 -15.58
C LEU A 80 -1.18 -1.54 -15.64
N GLY A 81 -1.30 -2.62 -14.86
CA GLY A 81 -2.53 -3.43 -14.80
C GLY A 81 -3.73 -2.64 -14.29
N VAL A 82 -3.52 -1.79 -13.28
CA VAL A 82 -4.58 -0.91 -12.76
C VAL A 82 -5.01 0.11 -13.81
N LEU A 83 -4.06 0.68 -14.56
CA LEU A 83 -4.34 1.61 -15.64
C LEU A 83 -5.14 0.96 -16.77
N ALA A 84 -4.81 -0.27 -17.16
CA ALA A 84 -5.59 -1.03 -18.14
C ALA A 84 -7.06 -1.19 -17.69
N LYS A 85 -7.30 -1.49 -16.41
CA LYS A 85 -8.66 -1.55 -15.83
C LYS A 85 -9.37 -0.20 -15.86
N VAL A 86 -8.67 0.91 -15.59
CA VAL A 86 -9.21 2.28 -15.70
C VAL A 86 -9.63 2.58 -17.15
N ILE A 87 -8.76 2.27 -18.11
CA ILE A 87 -9.02 2.49 -19.54
C ILE A 87 -10.23 1.66 -19.99
N GLN A 88 -10.29 0.39 -19.62
CA GLN A 88 -11.42 -0.47 -19.95
C GLN A 88 -12.73 0.06 -19.35
N ALA A 89 -12.72 0.47 -18.08
CA ALA A 89 -13.91 0.99 -17.42
C ALA A 89 -14.39 2.32 -18.04
N ARG A 90 -13.47 3.20 -18.45
CA ARG A 90 -13.81 4.52 -18.98
C ARG A 90 -14.18 4.48 -20.46
N TYR A 91 -13.41 3.76 -21.27
CA TYR A 91 -13.49 3.82 -22.73
C TYR A 91 -14.09 2.55 -23.36
N GLY A 92 -14.34 1.50 -22.56
CA GLY A 92 -14.87 0.23 -23.06
C GLY A 92 -13.85 -0.59 -23.87
N VAL A 93 -12.59 -0.16 -23.91
CA VAL A 93 -11.52 -0.82 -24.67
C VAL A 93 -10.66 -1.68 -23.75
N ALA A 94 -10.57 -2.98 -24.05
CA ALA A 94 -9.64 -3.87 -23.37
C ALA A 94 -8.23 -3.70 -23.97
N VAL A 95 -7.28 -3.26 -23.15
CA VAL A 95 -5.89 -3.04 -23.57
C VAL A 95 -4.98 -3.87 -22.67
N ALA A 96 -4.06 -4.61 -23.28
CA ALA A 96 -3.09 -5.41 -22.54
C ALA A 96 -2.09 -4.50 -21.83
N PRO A 97 -1.72 -4.75 -20.56
CA PRO A 97 -0.71 -3.95 -19.87
C PRO A 97 0.64 -3.92 -20.60
N GLU A 98 1.00 -5.00 -21.32
CA GLU A 98 2.17 -5.10 -22.20
C GLU A 98 2.20 -3.99 -23.24
N GLU A 99 1.05 -3.67 -23.82
CA GLU A 99 0.92 -2.64 -24.83
C GLU A 99 1.13 -1.26 -24.22
N LEU A 100 0.51 -0.99 -23.06
CA LEU A 100 0.66 0.28 -22.35
C LEU A 100 2.13 0.54 -21.99
N ARG A 101 2.86 -0.51 -21.61
CA ARG A 101 4.30 -0.44 -21.29
C ARG A 101 5.20 -0.10 -22.49
N THR A 102 4.70 -0.22 -23.72
CA THR A 102 5.47 0.19 -24.93
C THR A 102 5.38 1.69 -25.21
N VAL A 103 4.50 2.43 -24.52
CA VAL A 103 4.25 3.85 -24.78
C VAL A 103 5.28 4.72 -24.04
N ALA A 104 5.92 5.61 -24.78
CA ALA A 104 6.87 6.58 -24.23
C ALA A 104 6.48 8.02 -24.64
N PRO A 105 6.52 9.00 -23.72
CA PRO A 105 6.82 8.85 -22.28
C PRO A 105 5.67 8.14 -21.52
N ALA A 106 5.97 7.54 -20.36
CA ALA A 106 5.00 6.83 -19.52
C ALA A 106 4.07 7.82 -18.77
N THR A 107 3.27 8.55 -19.52
CA THR A 107 2.34 9.60 -19.06
C THR A 107 0.93 9.25 -19.50
N ALA A 108 -0.07 9.71 -18.74
CA ALA A 108 -1.47 9.50 -19.14
C ALA A 108 -1.78 10.16 -20.49
N GLY A 109 -1.19 11.32 -20.79
CA GLY A 109 -1.33 11.99 -22.09
C GLY A 109 -0.84 11.13 -23.26
N ALA A 110 0.37 10.57 -23.19
CA ALA A 110 0.92 9.73 -24.25
C ALA A 110 0.16 8.40 -24.40
N ILE A 111 -0.27 7.80 -23.28
CA ILE A 111 -1.13 6.61 -23.30
C ILE A 111 -2.42 6.91 -24.06
N LEU A 112 -3.08 8.01 -23.74
CA LEU A 112 -4.32 8.40 -24.40
C LEU A 112 -4.14 8.71 -25.89
N ASP A 113 -3.01 9.29 -26.32
CA ASP A 113 -2.69 9.43 -27.74
C ASP A 113 -2.54 8.08 -28.45
N HIS A 114 -1.82 7.16 -27.82
CA HIS A 114 -1.63 5.81 -28.35
C HIS A 114 -2.99 5.08 -28.48
N LEU A 115 -3.87 5.23 -27.49
CA LEU A 115 -5.22 4.66 -27.54
C LEU A 115 -6.09 5.29 -28.64
N ALA A 116 -5.99 6.60 -28.83
CA ALA A 116 -6.71 7.28 -29.91
C ALA A 116 -6.25 6.79 -31.28
N ALA A 117 -4.93 6.65 -31.48
CA ALA A 117 -4.36 6.21 -32.74
C ALA A 117 -4.63 4.73 -33.06
N LYS A 118 -4.50 3.84 -32.07
CA LYS A 118 -4.56 2.39 -32.30
C LYS A 118 -5.95 1.77 -32.06
N HIS A 119 -6.72 2.32 -31.12
CA HIS A 119 -8.01 1.77 -30.70
C HIS A 119 -9.19 2.69 -31.03
N GLY A 120 -8.94 3.85 -31.65
CA GLY A 120 -9.99 4.79 -32.03
C GLY A 120 -10.67 5.49 -30.85
N VAL A 121 -10.03 5.51 -29.67
CA VAL A 121 -10.55 6.21 -28.49
C VAL A 121 -10.68 7.71 -28.76
N ARG A 122 -11.86 8.27 -28.53
CA ARG A 122 -12.07 9.72 -28.66
C ARG A 122 -11.55 10.44 -27.43
N ARG A 123 -10.59 11.35 -27.65
CA ARG A 123 -10.08 12.30 -26.64
C ARG A 123 -11.12 13.38 -26.33
N ALA A 124 -11.27 13.71 -25.05
CA ALA A 124 -11.94 14.92 -24.58
C ALA A 124 -11.00 15.77 -23.72
N ASP A 125 -11.28 17.07 -23.63
CA ASP A 125 -10.55 17.97 -22.74
C ASP A 125 -10.72 17.50 -21.28
N GLY A 126 -9.60 17.41 -20.55
CA GLY A 126 -9.59 16.94 -19.16
C GLY A 126 -9.45 15.43 -18.97
N ASP A 127 -9.50 14.62 -20.05
CA ASP A 127 -9.38 13.15 -19.97
C ASP A 127 -8.13 12.70 -19.21
N GLU A 128 -7.00 13.38 -19.40
CA GLU A 128 -5.76 13.05 -18.72
C GLU A 128 -5.90 13.18 -17.19
N GLY A 129 -6.49 14.28 -16.73
CA GLY A 129 -6.72 14.52 -15.31
C GLY A 129 -7.70 13.50 -14.71
N ASP A 130 -8.75 13.16 -15.44
CA ASP A 130 -9.75 12.18 -15.02
C ASP A 130 -9.16 10.76 -14.93
N VAL A 131 -8.39 10.34 -15.94
CA VAL A 131 -7.72 9.03 -15.94
C VAL A 131 -6.73 8.92 -14.80
N VAL A 132 -5.91 9.96 -14.57
CA VAL A 132 -4.95 9.96 -13.47
C VAL A 132 -5.65 9.95 -12.11
N ARG A 133 -6.75 10.71 -11.96
CA ARG A 133 -7.56 10.68 -10.73
C ARG A 133 -8.16 9.30 -10.50
N ALA A 134 -8.80 8.71 -11.50
CA ALA A 134 -9.41 7.38 -11.39
C ALA A 134 -8.36 6.28 -11.11
N LEU A 135 -7.15 6.43 -11.67
CA LEU A 135 -6.02 5.57 -11.36
C LEU A 135 -5.60 5.71 -9.89
N ALA A 136 -5.42 6.95 -9.42
CA ALA A 136 -5.07 7.22 -8.02
C ALA A 136 -6.12 6.67 -7.04
N GLU A 137 -7.42 6.87 -7.32
CA GLU A 137 -8.53 6.34 -6.52
C GLU A 137 -8.46 4.82 -6.38
N ARG A 138 -8.29 4.11 -7.50
CA ARG A 138 -8.23 2.64 -7.49
C ARG A 138 -6.98 2.13 -6.77
N MET A 139 -5.83 2.75 -7.02
CA MET A 139 -4.59 2.40 -6.36
C MET A 139 -4.71 2.58 -4.84
N LEU A 140 -5.22 3.71 -4.36
CA LEU A 140 -5.39 3.92 -2.91
C LEU A 140 -6.42 2.96 -2.31
N ALA A 141 -7.56 2.74 -2.97
CA ALA A 141 -8.59 1.80 -2.50
C ALA A 141 -8.06 0.36 -2.39
N ASP A 142 -7.16 -0.05 -3.29
CA ASP A 142 -6.51 -1.36 -3.26
C ASP A 142 -5.64 -1.59 -2.01
N LEU A 143 -5.33 -0.51 -1.25
CA LEU A 143 -4.54 -0.53 -0.03
C LEU A 143 -5.37 -0.44 1.26
N ASP A 144 -6.69 -0.25 1.20
CA ASP A 144 -7.54 -0.04 2.40
C ASP A 144 -7.49 -1.20 3.41
N SER A 145 -7.12 -2.40 2.97
CA SER A 145 -7.00 -3.59 3.81
C SER A 145 -5.61 -3.81 4.42
N THR A 146 -4.70 -2.87 4.20
CA THR A 146 -3.29 -2.93 4.64
C THR A 146 -3.07 -2.16 5.95
N PRO A 147 -1.96 -2.41 6.67
CA PRO A 147 -1.54 -1.62 7.84
C PRO A 147 -0.97 -0.25 7.46
N LEU A 148 -1.22 0.29 6.27
CA LEU A 148 -0.70 1.59 5.85
C LEU A 148 -1.58 2.71 6.40
N ASP A 149 -0.96 3.72 7.01
CA ASP A 149 -1.67 4.94 7.39
C ASP A 149 -1.80 5.90 6.19
N LEU A 150 -2.87 5.73 5.43
CA LEU A 150 -3.15 6.58 4.28
C LEU A 150 -3.69 7.97 4.66
N SER A 151 -3.84 8.27 5.96
CA SER A 151 -4.34 9.57 6.41
C SER A 151 -3.47 10.73 5.86
N GLY A 152 -4.09 11.71 5.22
CA GLY A 152 -3.36 12.82 4.58
C GLY A 152 -2.62 12.48 3.26
N LEU A 153 -2.75 11.26 2.72
CA LEU A 153 -2.45 10.97 1.31
C LEU A 153 -3.75 11.02 0.50
N THR A 154 -4.18 12.24 0.14
CA THR A 154 -5.41 12.42 -0.64
C THR A 154 -5.24 11.91 -2.07
N VAL A 155 -6.36 11.58 -2.72
CA VAL A 155 -6.40 11.22 -4.14
C VAL A 155 -5.71 12.29 -4.99
N ASP A 156 -6.01 13.57 -4.79
CA ASP A 156 -5.42 14.65 -5.59
C ASP A 156 -3.91 14.78 -5.39
N ARG A 157 -3.41 14.55 -4.16
CA ARG A 157 -1.97 14.53 -3.88
C ARG A 157 -1.31 13.34 -4.56
N PHE A 158 -1.88 12.15 -4.45
CA PHE A 158 -1.34 10.94 -5.07
C PHE A 158 -1.37 11.01 -6.60
N ALA A 159 -2.48 11.51 -7.15
CA ALA A 159 -2.61 11.84 -8.57
C ALA A 159 -1.54 12.84 -9.04
N GLY A 160 -1.09 13.75 -8.18
CA GLY A 160 0.03 14.66 -8.44
C GLY A 160 1.29 13.93 -8.89
N TYR A 161 1.72 12.90 -8.15
CA TYR A 161 2.88 12.09 -8.51
C TYR A 161 2.67 11.35 -9.84
N LEU A 162 1.48 10.80 -10.06
CA LEU A 162 1.16 10.03 -11.26
C LEU A 162 1.06 10.87 -12.54
N ARG A 163 0.82 12.19 -12.43
CA ARG A 163 0.87 13.11 -13.58
C ARG A 163 2.29 13.32 -14.08
N GLU A 164 3.27 13.35 -13.19
CA GLU A 164 4.68 13.48 -13.59
C GLU A 164 5.16 12.22 -14.33
N SER A 165 4.79 11.05 -13.80
CA SER A 165 5.06 9.75 -14.43
C SER A 165 4.15 8.68 -13.83
N LEU A 166 3.60 7.81 -14.68
CA LEU A 166 2.83 6.64 -14.23
C LEU A 166 3.70 5.64 -13.45
N HIS A 167 5.03 5.78 -13.51
CA HIS A 167 6.00 5.00 -12.74
C HIS A 167 6.74 5.84 -11.70
N ALA A 168 6.20 7.00 -11.30
CA ALA A 168 6.87 7.93 -10.40
C ALA A 168 7.37 7.21 -9.12
N PRO A 169 8.70 7.15 -8.88
CA PRO A 169 9.24 6.56 -7.66
C PRO A 169 8.71 7.26 -6.40
N ALA A 170 8.47 8.57 -6.49
CA ALA A 170 7.89 9.39 -5.44
C ALA A 170 6.47 8.93 -5.03
N ALA A 171 5.67 8.38 -5.95
CA ALA A 171 4.35 7.83 -5.61
C ALA A 171 4.50 6.61 -4.70
N ILE A 172 5.41 5.70 -5.05
CA ILE A 172 5.70 4.51 -4.24
C ILE A 172 6.27 4.90 -2.89
N GLU A 173 7.22 5.83 -2.85
CA GLU A 173 7.81 6.33 -1.60
C GLU A 173 6.75 6.95 -0.70
N ALA A 174 5.84 7.77 -1.25
CA ALA A 174 4.75 8.40 -0.50
C ALA A 174 3.83 7.38 0.17
N VAL A 175 3.59 6.23 -0.47
CA VAL A 175 2.81 5.12 0.09
C VAL A 175 3.63 4.33 1.12
N MET A 176 4.88 3.96 0.79
CA MET A 176 5.72 3.16 1.69
C MET A 176 6.11 3.90 2.96
N GLY A 177 6.23 5.23 2.91
CA GLY A 177 6.44 6.07 4.09
C GLY A 177 5.26 6.04 5.08
N ARG A 178 4.13 5.43 4.71
CA ARG A 178 2.96 5.22 5.59
C ARG A 178 2.95 3.89 6.31
N PHE A 179 3.95 3.06 6.03
CA PHE A 179 4.15 1.85 6.79
C PHE A 179 4.99 2.17 8.02
N THR A 180 4.32 2.63 9.09
CA THR A 180 4.98 3.02 10.34
C THR A 180 4.78 2.00 11.45
N VAL A 181 5.55 2.13 12.54
CA VAL A 181 5.37 1.33 13.76
C VAL A 181 3.95 1.48 14.32
N ARG A 182 3.42 2.70 14.34
CA ARG A 182 2.04 3.00 14.73
C ARG A 182 1.05 2.29 13.82
N ALA A 183 1.24 2.35 12.51
CA ALA A 183 0.29 1.80 11.55
C ALA A 183 0.21 0.25 11.65
N VAL A 184 1.35 -0.43 11.90
CA VAL A 184 1.36 -1.87 12.26
C VAL A 184 0.60 -2.12 13.55
N SER A 185 0.89 -1.34 14.60
CA SER A 185 0.27 -1.51 15.92
C SER A 185 -1.24 -1.37 15.85
N ASP A 186 -1.72 -0.31 15.20
CA ASP A 186 -3.15 -0.01 15.05
C ASP A 186 -3.85 -1.07 14.21
N TYR A 187 -3.20 -1.59 13.16
CA TYR A 187 -3.72 -2.71 12.39
C TYR A 187 -3.96 -3.94 13.27
N ILE A 188 -2.99 -4.31 14.10
CA ILE A 188 -3.10 -5.47 15.00
C ILE A 188 -4.17 -5.23 16.06
N VAL A 189 -4.24 -4.03 16.65
CA VAL A 189 -5.29 -3.64 17.59
C VAL A 189 -6.67 -3.80 16.96
N ASN A 190 -6.87 -3.30 15.73
CA ASN A 190 -8.14 -3.40 15.02
C ASN A 190 -8.52 -4.85 14.68
N ARG A 191 -7.55 -5.68 14.33
CA ARG A 191 -7.76 -7.13 14.08
C ARG A 191 -8.14 -7.86 15.36
N LEU A 192 -7.49 -7.58 16.47
CA LEU A 192 -7.82 -8.16 17.77
C LEU A 192 -9.20 -7.70 18.26
N ALA A 193 -9.55 -6.42 18.08
CA ALA A 193 -10.88 -5.90 18.39
C ALA A 193 -11.97 -6.62 17.60
N SER A 194 -11.76 -6.78 16.28
CA SER A 194 -12.69 -7.50 15.39
C SER A 194 -12.86 -8.97 15.80
N ALA A 195 -11.85 -9.57 16.43
CA ALA A 195 -11.88 -10.92 16.95
C ALA A 195 -12.35 -11.02 18.42
N ALA A 196 -12.85 -9.93 19.03
CA ALA A 196 -13.22 -9.84 20.45
C ALA A 196 -12.08 -10.22 21.42
N ARG A 197 -10.82 -9.99 21.01
CA ARG A 197 -9.58 -10.28 21.76
C ARG A 197 -8.86 -9.03 22.23
N LEU A 198 -9.54 -7.89 22.21
CA LEU A 198 -9.05 -6.62 22.75
C LEU A 198 -9.90 -6.24 23.97
N ALA A 199 -9.24 -5.86 25.06
CA ALA A 199 -9.92 -5.35 26.24
C ALA A 199 -10.71 -4.08 25.89
N PRO A 200 -11.96 -3.92 26.37
CA PRO A 200 -12.68 -2.65 26.21
C PRO A 200 -11.85 -1.54 26.87
N GLY A 201 -11.67 -0.43 26.14
CA GLY A 201 -10.85 0.69 26.60
C GLY A 201 -11.31 1.20 27.96
N ALA A 202 -10.35 1.43 28.86
CA ALA A 202 -10.56 2.16 30.11
C ALA A 202 -10.59 3.67 29.85
#